data_AF-A0A1F6T759-F1
#
_entry.id   AF-A0A1F6T759-F1
#
_cell.length_a   1.000
_cell.length_b   1.000
_cell.length_c   1.000
_cell.angle_alpha   90.00
_cell.angle_beta   90.00
_cell.angle_gamma   90.00
#
_symmetry.space_group_name_H-M   'P 1'
#
loop_
_entity.id
_entity.type
_entity.pdbx_description
1 polymer ?
#
loop_
_entity_poly.entity_id
_entity_poly.type
_entity_poly.pdbx_seq_one_letter_code
_entity_poly.pdbx_strand_id
1 'polypeptide(L)'
;MKRWMSVMLLLVMTLPAGCSITEKARMEMFEATARSFGRAIRWSEFENAYGFVRAPAGAPAPDFERLKNIRVTNYDDVGVKMLPDGKTVEQVIRVQYVHVNRMSERSLSAVQRWIYDEQNKRWFLVKGFPEFR
;
A
#
# COMPACT_ATOMS: atom_id res chain seq x y z
N MET A 1 -31.31 51.37 34.13
CA MET A 1 -32.44 51.52 33.17
C MET A 1 -31.80 51.55 31.78
N LYS A 2 -31.86 50.54 30.92
CA LYS A 2 -33.05 50.04 30.22
C LYS A 2 -32.71 48.66 29.64
N ARG A 3 -33.57 47.70 29.93
CA ARG A 3 -33.60 46.34 29.39
C ARG A 3 -33.90 46.38 27.87
N TRP A 4 -33.38 45.38 27.17
CA TRP A 4 -34.03 44.63 26.07
C TRP A 4 -33.51 44.76 24.63
N MET A 5 -33.50 43.57 24.03
CA MET A 5 -33.67 43.24 22.62
C MET A 5 -32.51 43.51 21.68
N SER A 6 -31.73 42.45 21.44
CA SER A 6 -31.41 41.89 20.12
C SER A 6 -30.48 40.70 20.36
N VAL A 7 -30.96 39.53 20.78
CA VAL A 7 -31.31 38.44 19.85
C VAL A 7 -30.87 38.74 18.42
N MET A 8 -29.57 38.59 18.15
CA MET A 8 -29.09 38.35 16.80
C MET A 8 -28.29 37.05 16.83
N LEU A 9 -29.07 36.00 16.55
CA LEU A 9 -28.71 34.63 16.25
C LEU A 9 -27.53 34.58 15.26
N LEU A 10 -26.30 34.70 15.76
CA LEU A 10 -25.09 34.40 15.00
C LEU A 10 -24.83 32.91 15.17
N LEU A 11 -25.70 32.11 14.53
CA LEU A 11 -25.46 30.70 14.28
C LEU A 11 -24.31 30.62 13.28
N VAL A 12 -23.09 30.68 13.80
CA VAL A 12 -21.86 30.40 13.06
C VAL A 12 -21.94 28.94 12.68
N MET A 13 -22.46 28.71 11.48
CA MET A 13 -22.46 27.44 10.78
C MET A 13 -20.99 27.12 10.47
N THR A 14 -20.31 26.47 11.41
CA THR A 14 -18.98 25.92 11.18
C THR A 14 -19.14 24.80 10.15
N LEU A 15 -18.90 25.13 8.89
CA LEU A 15 -18.70 24.10 7.87
C LEU A 15 -17.57 23.20 8.37
N PRO A 16 -17.77 21.87 8.47
CA PRO A 16 -16.65 20.98 8.67
C PRO A 16 -15.78 21.10 7.41
N ALA A 17 -14.64 21.80 7.53
CA ALA A 17 -13.60 21.77 6.52
C ALA A 17 -13.24 20.29 6.34
N GLY A 18 -13.60 19.72 5.19
CA GLY A 18 -13.26 18.35 4.85
C GLY A 18 -11.77 18.18 5.02
N CYS A 19 -11.36 17.30 5.94
CA CYS A 19 -9.96 17.04 6.24
C CYS A 19 -9.35 16.34 5.03
N SER A 20 -8.89 17.10 4.04
CA SER A 20 -8.15 16.55 2.91
C SER A 20 -6.79 16.07 3.44
N ILE A 21 -6.56 14.77 3.42
CA ILE A 21 -5.27 14.18 3.81
C ILE A 21 -4.21 14.80 2.91
N THR A 22 -3.16 15.36 3.50
CA THR A 22 -2.06 15.99 2.76
C THR A 22 -1.24 14.93 2.02
N GLU A 23 -0.47 15.36 1.02
CA GLU A 23 0.44 14.48 0.29
C GLU A 23 1.47 13.80 1.21
N LYS A 24 2.05 14.57 2.15
CA LYS A 24 2.97 14.05 3.16
C LYS A 24 2.35 12.94 4.00
N ALA A 25 1.14 13.17 4.52
CA ALA A 25 0.43 12.16 5.30
C ALA A 25 0.11 10.91 4.46
N ARG A 26 -0.26 11.09 3.18
CA ARG A 26 -0.43 9.97 2.23
C ARG A 26 0.85 9.16 2.04
N MET A 27 2.01 9.82 1.94
CA MET A 27 3.30 9.12 1.86
C MET A 27 3.68 8.40 3.14
N GLU A 28 3.43 8.97 4.32
CA GLU A 28 3.67 8.27 5.60
C GLU A 28 2.80 7.00 5.71
N MET A 29 1.53 7.09 5.29
CA MET A 29 0.63 5.94 5.19
C MET A 29 1.12 4.91 4.17
N PHE A 30 1.68 5.37 3.05
CA PHE A 30 2.28 4.49 2.04
C PHE A 30 3.45 3.72 2.64
N GLU A 31 4.40 4.40 3.28
CA GLU A 31 5.57 3.77 3.89
C GLU A 31 5.18 2.73 4.94
N ALA A 32 4.17 3.01 5.76
CA ALA A 32 3.65 2.04 6.74
C ALA A 32 3.03 0.81 6.05
N THR A 33 2.31 1.01 4.95
CA THR A 33 1.71 -0.05 4.13
C THR A 33 2.80 -0.88 3.45
N ALA A 34 3.74 -0.25 2.77
CA ALA A 34 4.86 -0.88 2.07
C ALA A 34 5.76 -1.67 3.03
N ARG A 35 6.02 -1.16 4.23
CA ARG A 35 6.72 -1.90 5.30
C ARG A 35 5.96 -3.16 5.71
N SER A 36 4.64 -3.09 5.83
CA SER A 36 3.83 -4.26 6.20
C SER A 36 3.78 -5.31 5.10
N PHE A 37 3.61 -4.88 3.85
CA PHE A 37 3.73 -5.74 2.68
C PHE A 37 5.11 -6.42 2.60
N GLY A 38 6.20 -5.64 2.69
CA GLY A 38 7.57 -6.16 2.64
C GLY A 38 7.88 -7.14 3.77
N ARG A 39 7.32 -6.93 4.97
CA ARG A 39 7.39 -7.93 6.06
C ARG A 39 6.69 -9.22 5.66
N ALA A 40 5.45 -9.17 5.19
CA ALA A 40 4.71 -10.37 4.77
C ALA A 40 5.47 -11.15 3.70
N ILE A 41 6.04 -10.47 2.69
CA ILE A 41 6.89 -11.12 1.68
C ILE A 41 8.14 -11.75 2.32
N ARG A 42 8.87 -11.02 3.17
CA ARG A 42 10.09 -11.53 3.83
C ARG A 42 9.82 -12.79 4.65
N TRP A 43 8.68 -12.85 5.33
CA TRP A 43 8.26 -14.01 6.10
C TRP A 43 7.59 -15.10 5.26
N SER A 44 7.53 -14.93 3.93
CA SER A 44 6.90 -15.86 2.98
C SER A 44 5.40 -16.07 3.25
N GLU A 45 4.75 -15.07 3.87
CA GLU A 45 3.31 -15.02 4.12
C GLU A 45 2.59 -14.46 2.88
N PHE A 46 2.68 -15.18 1.76
CA PHE A 46 2.25 -14.65 0.46
C PHE A 46 0.73 -14.38 0.38
N GLU A 47 -0.09 -15.16 1.08
CA GLU A 47 -1.53 -14.91 1.19
C GLU A 47 -1.81 -13.59 1.92
N ASN A 48 -1.12 -13.33 3.04
CA ASN A 48 -1.23 -12.06 3.77
C ASN A 48 -0.74 -10.88 2.92
N ALA A 49 0.36 -11.06 2.18
CA ALA A 49 0.88 -10.06 1.25
C ALA A 49 -0.11 -9.80 0.10
N TYR A 50 -0.83 -10.82 -0.36
CA TYR A 50 -1.84 -10.68 -1.40
C TYR A 50 -3.07 -9.89 -0.93
N GLY A 51 -3.33 -9.81 0.39
CA GLY A 51 -4.35 -8.94 0.97
C GLY A 51 -4.14 -7.42 0.74
N PHE A 52 -2.97 -7.03 0.24
CA PHE A 52 -2.70 -5.66 -0.23
C PHE A 52 -3.04 -5.46 -1.70
N VAL A 53 -3.26 -6.54 -2.46
CA VAL A 53 -3.47 -6.50 -3.91
C VAL A 53 -4.93 -6.16 -4.22
N ARG A 54 -5.11 -5.15 -5.09
CA ARG A 54 -6.37 -4.90 -5.77
C ARG A 54 -6.26 -5.43 -7.19
N ALA A 55 -6.62 -6.69 -7.36
CA ALA A 55 -6.60 -7.36 -8.64
C ALA A 55 -7.72 -6.82 -9.55
N PRO A 56 -7.50 -6.70 -10.88
CA PRO A 56 -8.58 -6.44 -11.80
C PRO A 56 -9.58 -7.61 -11.83
N ALA A 57 -10.83 -7.32 -12.17
CA ALA A 57 -11.88 -8.33 -12.21
C ALA A 57 -11.50 -9.50 -13.13
N GLY A 58 -11.60 -10.73 -12.62
CA GLY A 58 -11.26 -11.95 -13.36
C GLY A 58 -9.78 -12.30 -13.42
N ALA A 59 -8.88 -11.52 -12.81
CA ALA A 59 -7.49 -11.92 -12.70
C ALA A 59 -7.34 -13.12 -11.75
N PRO A 60 -6.62 -14.19 -12.17
CA PRO A 60 -6.37 -15.32 -11.29
C PRO A 60 -5.48 -14.89 -10.13
N ALA A 61 -5.78 -15.43 -8.95
CA ALA A 61 -4.87 -15.34 -7.81
C ALA A 61 -3.57 -16.13 -8.10
N PRO A 62 -2.45 -15.77 -7.45
CA PRO A 62 -1.24 -16.59 -7.48
C PRO A 62 -1.53 -18.01 -6.97
N ASP A 63 -0.78 -18.98 -7.51
CA ASP A 63 -0.77 -20.34 -6.98
C ASP A 63 -0.04 -20.37 -5.63
N PHE A 64 -0.78 -20.21 -4.54
CA PHE A 64 -0.23 -20.19 -3.18
C PHE A 64 0.39 -21.53 -2.75
N GLU A 65 -0.09 -22.66 -3.28
CA GLU A 65 0.52 -23.97 -3.02
C GLU A 65 1.93 -24.03 -3.60
N ARG A 66 2.13 -23.53 -4.82
CA ARG A 66 3.47 -23.42 -5.41
C ARG A 66 4.36 -22.50 -4.59
N LEU A 67 3.81 -21.39 -4.09
CA LEU A 67 4.57 -20.40 -3.31
C LEU A 67 5.05 -20.92 -1.94
N LYS A 68 4.45 -21.97 -1.37
CA LYS A 68 4.95 -22.61 -0.13
C LYS A 68 6.38 -23.16 -0.27
N ASN A 69 6.83 -23.41 -1.51
CA ASN A 69 8.20 -23.88 -1.78
C ASN A 69 9.23 -22.75 -1.90
N ILE A 70 8.82 -21.50 -1.70
CA ILE A 70 9.69 -20.33 -1.78
C ILE A 70 10.04 -19.86 -0.37
N ARG A 71 11.33 -19.68 -0.12
CA ARG A 71 11.81 -18.99 1.08
C ARG A 71 12.52 -17.72 0.69
N VAL A 72 11.99 -16.58 1.13
CA VAL A 72 12.63 -15.28 0.92
C VAL A 72 13.82 -15.13 1.87
N THR A 73 14.98 -14.79 1.32
CA THR A 73 16.23 -14.56 2.07
C THR A 73 16.48 -13.07 2.28
N ASN A 74 16.13 -12.24 1.30
CA ASN A 74 16.21 -10.79 1.41
C ASN A 74 15.07 -10.06 0.70
N TYR A 75 14.71 -8.89 1.21
CA TYR A 75 13.77 -7.95 0.61
C TYR A 75 14.30 -6.54 0.80
N ASP A 76 14.62 -5.89 -0.31
CA ASP A 76 15.12 -4.52 -0.35
C ASP A 76 14.09 -3.60 -1.03
N ASP A 77 13.81 -2.48 -0.39
CA ASP A 77 13.21 -1.32 -1.04
C ASP A 77 14.32 -0.53 -1.73
N VAL A 78 14.32 -0.53 -3.07
CA VAL A 78 15.36 0.11 -3.87
C VAL A 78 15.05 1.59 -4.09
N GLY A 79 13.77 1.96 -4.09
CA GLY A 79 13.38 3.34 -4.30
C GLY A 79 11.88 3.51 -4.46
N VAL A 80 11.41 4.69 -4.07
CA VAL A 80 10.01 5.08 -4.09
C VAL A 80 9.84 6.42 -4.78
N LYS A 81 8.77 6.57 -5.56
CA LYS A 81 8.39 7.82 -6.21
C LYS A 81 6.88 7.99 -6.22
N MET A 82 6.41 9.13 -5.69
CA MET A 82 5.03 9.58 -5.87
C MET A 82 4.85 10.18 -7.27
N LEU A 83 3.77 9.81 -7.95
CA LEU A 83 3.41 10.36 -9.25
C LEU A 83 2.70 11.73 -9.09
N PRO A 84 2.62 12.55 -10.16
CA PRO A 84 2.03 13.89 -10.10
C PRO A 84 0.57 13.95 -9.66
N ASP A 85 -0.16 12.83 -9.72
CA ASP A 85 -1.54 12.74 -9.23
C ASP A 85 -1.65 12.74 -7.69
N GLY A 86 -0.52 12.59 -6.97
CA GLY A 86 -0.45 12.50 -5.51
C GLY A 86 -1.19 11.29 -4.91
N LYS A 87 -1.65 10.36 -5.74
CA LYS A 87 -2.46 9.19 -5.34
C LYS A 87 -1.88 7.88 -5.87
N THR A 88 -0.85 7.95 -6.71
CA THR A 88 -0.15 6.78 -7.22
C THR A 88 1.31 6.83 -6.79
N VAL A 89 1.83 5.69 -6.36
CA VAL A 89 3.24 5.51 -6.02
C VAL A 89 3.82 4.38 -6.85
N GLU A 90 5.00 4.61 -7.40
CA GLU A 90 5.85 3.57 -7.97
C GLU A 90 6.98 3.25 -7.01
N GLN A 91 7.14 1.97 -6.69
CA GLN A 91 8.19 1.47 -5.80
C GLN A 91 8.97 0.37 -6.52
N VAL A 92 10.29 0.45 -6.48
CA VAL A 92 11.17 -0.58 -7.03
C VAL A 92 11.63 -1.44 -5.88
N ILE A 93 11.42 -2.75 -5.99
CA ILE A 93 11.84 -3.71 -4.98
C ILE A 93 12.80 -4.72 -5.57
N ARG A 94 13.68 -5.25 -4.73
CA ARG A 94 14.52 -6.41 -5.03
C ARG A 94 14.26 -7.49 -3.99
N VAL A 95 14.04 -8.70 -4.46
CA VAL A 95 13.78 -9.85 -3.60
C VAL A 95 14.77 -10.95 -3.93
N GLN A 96 15.45 -11.47 -2.92
CA GLN A 96 16.28 -12.67 -3.00
C GLN A 96 15.55 -13.81 -2.32
N TYR A 97 15.59 -15.00 -2.93
CA TYR A 97 14.85 -16.15 -2.46
C TYR A 97 15.52 -17.46 -2.89
N VAL A 98 15.18 -18.53 -2.19
CA VAL A 98 15.58 -19.89 -2.55
C VAL A 98 14.34 -20.76 -2.78
N HIS A 99 14.46 -21.70 -3.71
CA HIS A 99 13.52 -22.81 -3.82
C HIS A 99 13.92 -23.89 -2.82
N VAL A 100 13.07 -24.17 -1.83
CA VAL A 100 13.41 -25.11 -0.73
C VAL A 100 13.80 -26.50 -1.25
N ASN A 101 13.23 -26.92 -2.38
CA ASN A 101 13.48 -28.25 -2.96
C ASN A 101 14.78 -28.34 -3.80
N ARG A 102 15.35 -27.21 -4.22
CA ARG A 102 16.52 -27.18 -5.11
C ARG A 102 17.72 -26.45 -4.53
N MET A 103 17.55 -25.75 -3.40
CA MET A 103 18.58 -24.93 -2.74
C MET A 103 19.29 -23.94 -3.67
N SER A 104 18.63 -23.53 -4.76
CA SER A 104 19.17 -22.54 -5.69
C SER A 104 18.73 -21.15 -5.28
N GLU A 105 19.67 -20.26 -5.00
CA GLU A 105 19.39 -18.84 -4.80
C GLU A 105 19.03 -18.16 -6.11
N ARG A 106 18.01 -17.31 -6.05
CA ARG A 106 17.51 -16.50 -7.15
C ARG A 106 17.23 -15.09 -6.64
N SER A 107 17.26 -14.15 -7.57
CA SER A 107 16.81 -12.78 -7.31
C SER A 107 15.80 -12.36 -8.36
N LEU A 108 14.86 -11.51 -7.94
CA LEU A 108 13.95 -10.82 -8.82
C LEU A 108 13.91 -9.34 -8.46
N SER A 109 13.64 -8.49 -9.44
CA SER A 109 13.32 -7.08 -9.24
C SER A 109 11.95 -6.81 -9.81
N ALA A 110 11.14 -6.02 -9.10
CA ALA A 110 9.79 -5.68 -9.54
C ALA A 110 9.55 -4.18 -9.36
N VAL A 111 8.87 -3.60 -10.34
CA VAL A 111 8.31 -2.25 -10.22
C VAL A 111 6.85 -2.40 -9.80
N GLN A 112 6.59 -2.00 -8.57
CA GLN A 112 5.29 -2.03 -7.94
C GLN A 112 4.56 -0.72 -8.22
N ARG A 113 3.27 -0.82 -8.56
CA ARG A 113 2.38 0.33 -8.65
C ARG A 113 1.32 0.24 -7.58
N TRP A 114 1.23 1.30 -6.79
CA TRP A 114 0.32 1.42 -5.68
C TRP A 114 -0.64 2.58 -5.93
N ILE A 115 -1.91 2.39 -5.60
CA ILE A 115 -2.95 3.43 -5.71
C ILE A 115 -3.57 3.65 -4.33
N TYR A 116 -3.69 4.91 -3.95
CA TYR A 116 -4.38 5.34 -2.74
C TYR A 116 -5.89 5.35 -2.99
N ASP A 117 -6.61 4.64 -2.14
CA ASP A 117 -8.06 4.63 -2.13
C ASP A 117 -8.58 5.58 -1.07
N GLU A 118 -9.24 6.66 -1.49
CA GLU A 118 -9.74 7.70 -0.59
C GLU A 118 -10.92 7.22 0.26
N GLN A 119 -11.73 6.28 -0.25
CA GLN A 119 -12.90 5.77 0.47
C GLN A 119 -12.49 4.91 1.66
N ASN A 120 -11.53 4.00 1.43
CA ASN A 120 -11.01 3.07 2.43
C ASN A 120 -9.79 3.65 3.18
N LYS A 121 -9.31 4.83 2.78
CA LYS A 121 -8.11 5.50 3.31
C LYS A 121 -6.90 4.58 3.40
N ARG A 122 -6.64 3.78 2.37
CA ARG A 122 -5.52 2.82 2.34
C ARG A 122 -4.91 2.69 0.95
N TRP A 123 -3.67 2.22 0.92
CA TRP A 123 -2.97 1.92 -0.32
C TRP A 123 -3.23 0.48 -0.77
N PHE A 124 -3.38 0.30 -2.08
CA PHE A 124 -3.51 -1.00 -2.72
C PHE A 124 -2.44 -1.20 -3.78
N LEU A 125 -1.85 -2.38 -3.82
CA LEU A 125 -0.96 -2.82 -4.87
C LEU A 125 -1.79 -3.22 -6.08
N VAL A 126 -1.64 -2.53 -7.20
CA VAL A 126 -2.40 -2.82 -8.43
C VAL A 126 -1.56 -3.56 -9.48
N LYS A 127 -0.23 -3.50 -9.36
CA LYS A 127 0.70 -4.18 -10.27
C LYS A 127 2.04 -4.42 -9.59
N GLY A 128 2.74 -5.49 -9.98
CA GLY A 128 4.10 -5.78 -9.51
C GLY A 128 4.14 -6.59 -8.23
N PHE A 129 3.17 -7.48 -8.03
CA PHE A 129 3.33 -8.55 -7.04
C PHE A 129 4.50 -9.46 -7.49
N PRO A 130 5.40 -9.88 -6.58
CA PRO A 130 6.55 -10.71 -6.94
C PRO A 130 6.18 -12.00 -7.68
N GLU A 131 6.73 -12.20 -8.86
CA GLU A 131 6.58 -13.44 -9.65
C GLU A 131 7.80 -14.34 -9.44
N PHE A 132 7.73 -15.20 -8.43
CA PHE A 132 8.77 -16.22 -8.18
C PHE A 132 8.74 -17.28 -9.29
N ARG A 133 9.91 -17.59 -9.87
CA ARG A 133 10.09 -18.53 -10.99
C ARG A 133 11.10 -19.59 -10.64
#